data_AF-A0A7R9ZHZ1-F1
#
_entry.id   AF-A0A7R9ZHZ1-F1
#
_cell.length_a   1.000
_cell.length_b   1.000
_cell.length_c   1.000
_cell.angle_alpha   90.00
_cell.angle_beta   90.00
_cell.angle_gamma   90.00
#
_symmetry.space_group_name_H-M   'P 1'
#
loop_
_entity.id
_entity.type
_entity.pdbx_description
1 polymer ?
#
loop_
_entity_poly.entity_id
_entity_poly.type
_entity_poly.pdbx_seq_one_letter_code
_entity_poly.pdbx_strand_id
1 'polypeptide(L)'
;SFRPVAKDMLASAEEILALFVAQPEPTKVLYPPLLFCWKLCLSIIDRLLNMTNPGDGHQTVHYFLHPVSFFFGGELPDDYTAKVKTPMDFGTVTSRLFEGTYQSVGAFVSDCRLIVENCRSYYGDKANGDGEDASSAASFVEQAGRLHDLMAQQMGALVRYDQSAAAAQAKVAPVAPIRIARPTVAFMANMVTELRATKYTDKYTKLTESAALPFEKPVNLAFFGDYLQFVDTPMDLETVDRKIASGFYATPEDFE
;
A
#
# COMPACT_ATOMS: atom_id res chain seq x y z
N SER A 1 -17.39 16.54 -49.81
CA SER A 1 -16.33 16.97 -48.87
C SER A 1 -16.74 16.48 -47.49
N PHE A 2 -15.96 15.58 -46.87
CA PHE A 2 -16.25 15.01 -45.53
C PHE A 2 -15.96 16.00 -44.38
N ARG A 3 -15.39 17.17 -44.68
CA ARG A 3 -15.00 18.18 -43.69
C ARG A 3 -16.13 18.69 -42.78
N PRO A 4 -17.35 18.96 -43.27
CA PRO A 4 -18.43 19.46 -42.40
C PRO A 4 -18.84 18.41 -41.37
N VAL A 5 -19.07 17.17 -41.81
CA VAL A 5 -19.43 16.04 -40.94
C VAL A 5 -18.33 15.72 -39.93
N ALA A 6 -17.05 15.78 -40.34
CA ALA A 6 -15.92 15.57 -39.44
C ALA A 6 -15.79 16.68 -38.38
N LYS A 7 -16.14 17.94 -38.72
CA LYS A 7 -16.09 19.07 -37.79
C LYS A 7 -17.23 18.99 -36.77
N ASP A 8 -18.41 18.56 -37.21
CA ASP A 8 -19.57 18.35 -36.33
C ASP A 8 -19.33 17.15 -35.38
N MET A 9 -18.73 16.05 -35.88
CA MET A 9 -18.35 14.92 -35.02
C MET A 9 -17.28 15.28 -33.99
N LEU A 10 -16.31 16.15 -34.35
CA LEU A 10 -15.28 16.60 -33.41
C LEU A 10 -15.89 17.51 -32.33
N ALA A 11 -16.76 18.45 -32.71
CA ALA A 11 -17.45 19.32 -31.76
C ALA A 11 -18.36 18.53 -30.80
N SER A 12 -19.11 17.55 -31.33
CA SER A 12 -19.92 16.66 -30.48
C SER A 12 -19.05 15.75 -29.60
N ALA A 13 -17.88 15.30 -30.06
CA ALA A 13 -16.96 14.53 -29.24
C ALA A 13 -16.34 15.38 -28.11
N GLU A 14 -16.01 16.65 -28.38
CA GLU A 14 -15.52 17.60 -27.37
C GLU A 14 -16.60 17.94 -26.34
N GLU A 15 -17.85 18.12 -26.76
CA GLU A 15 -18.99 18.33 -25.84
C GLU A 15 -19.28 17.09 -25.00
N ILE A 16 -19.21 15.89 -25.59
CA ILE A 16 -19.36 14.61 -24.87
C ILE A 16 -18.19 14.41 -23.89
N LEU A 17 -16.96 14.71 -24.29
CA LEU A 17 -15.78 14.65 -23.42
C LEU A 17 -15.90 15.65 -22.26
N ALA A 18 -16.36 16.88 -22.53
CA ALA A 18 -16.63 17.86 -21.48
C ALA A 18 -17.74 17.38 -20.53
N LEU A 19 -18.76 16.68 -21.04
CA LEU A 19 -19.80 16.04 -20.23
C LEU A 19 -19.26 14.89 -19.38
N PHE A 20 -18.38 14.05 -19.92
CA PHE A 20 -17.73 12.96 -19.17
C PHE A 20 -16.70 13.46 -18.15
N VAL A 21 -16.00 14.56 -18.44
CA VAL A 21 -15.03 15.21 -17.53
C VAL A 21 -15.73 16.04 -16.45
N ALA A 22 -16.91 16.61 -16.75
CA ALA A 22 -17.68 17.44 -15.80
C ALA A 22 -18.72 16.67 -14.98
N GLN A 23 -19.02 15.42 -15.31
CA GLN A 23 -19.72 14.54 -14.38
C GLN A 23 -18.66 14.06 -13.38
N PRO A 24 -18.70 14.47 -12.10
CA PRO A 24 -18.02 13.67 -11.09
C PRO A 24 -18.73 12.32 -11.19
N GLU A 25 -18.05 11.30 -11.74
CA GLU A 25 -18.52 9.93 -11.52
C GLU A 25 -18.82 9.87 -10.02
N PRO A 26 -20.04 9.53 -9.60
CA PRO A 26 -20.32 9.41 -8.18
C PRO A 26 -19.31 8.40 -7.69
N THR A 27 -18.29 8.87 -6.96
CA THR A 27 -17.17 8.05 -6.51
C THR A 27 -17.81 6.80 -5.97
N LYS A 28 -17.66 5.66 -6.68
CA LYS A 28 -18.31 4.44 -6.25
C LYS A 28 -17.70 4.18 -4.89
N VAL A 29 -18.49 4.40 -3.83
CA VAL A 29 -17.97 4.31 -2.48
C VAL A 29 -17.77 2.82 -2.20
N LEU A 30 -16.60 2.33 -2.61
CA LEU A 30 -16.21 0.95 -2.45
C LEU A 30 -15.69 0.83 -1.02
N TYR A 31 -16.59 0.47 -0.12
CA TYR A 31 -16.16 0.10 1.22
C TYR A 31 -15.50 -1.27 1.17
N PRO A 32 -14.30 -1.46 1.75
CA PRO A 32 -13.72 -2.78 1.93
C PRO A 32 -14.76 -3.73 2.54
N PRO A 33 -14.90 -4.97 2.04
CA PRO A 33 -15.92 -5.91 2.52
C PRO A 33 -15.88 -6.16 4.03
N LEU A 34 -14.70 -6.02 4.63
CA LEU A 34 -14.47 -6.21 6.07
C LEU A 34 -14.67 -4.92 6.89
N LEU A 35 -15.17 -3.82 6.33
CA LEU A 35 -15.25 -2.53 7.02
C LEU A 35 -16.00 -2.62 8.36
N PHE A 36 -17.09 -3.40 8.42
CA PHE A 36 -17.90 -3.61 9.62
C PHE A 36 -17.12 -4.22 10.81
N CYS A 37 -16.00 -4.90 10.56
CA CYS A 37 -15.15 -5.52 11.56
C CYS A 37 -13.68 -5.07 11.46
N TRP A 38 -13.41 -4.01 10.70
CA TRP A 38 -12.04 -3.58 10.39
C TRP A 38 -11.20 -3.29 11.63
N LYS A 39 -11.79 -2.58 12.60
CA LYS A 39 -11.15 -2.28 13.89
C LYS A 39 -10.77 -3.54 14.65
N LEU A 40 -11.56 -4.60 14.55
CA LEU A 40 -11.23 -5.89 15.15
C LEU A 40 -10.04 -6.53 14.43
N CYS A 41 -10.04 -6.53 13.08
CA CYS A 41 -8.92 -7.03 12.28
C CYS A 41 -7.60 -6.31 12.63
N LEU A 42 -7.63 -4.97 12.67
CA LEU A 42 -6.48 -4.16 13.08
C LEU A 42 -6.02 -4.46 14.52
N SER A 43 -6.96 -4.62 15.46
CA SER A 43 -6.60 -4.94 16.85
C SER A 43 -5.94 -6.32 16.98
N ILE A 44 -6.26 -7.25 16.09
CA ILE A 44 -5.63 -8.57 16.05
C ILE A 44 -4.21 -8.46 15.51
N ILE A 45 -4.03 -7.74 14.40
CA ILE A 45 -2.71 -7.47 13.83
C ILE A 45 -1.83 -6.76 14.86
N ASP A 46 -2.32 -5.69 15.49
CA ASP A 46 -1.59 -4.95 16.52
C ASP A 46 -1.13 -5.85 17.67
N ARG A 47 -2.00 -6.73 18.17
CA ARG A 47 -1.63 -7.70 19.22
C ARG A 47 -0.57 -8.68 18.76
N LEU A 48 -0.63 -9.16 17.53
CA LEU A 48 0.39 -10.05 16.96
C LEU A 48 1.73 -9.31 16.86
N LEU A 49 1.73 -8.10 16.31
CA LEU A 49 2.93 -7.28 16.11
C LEU A 49 3.61 -6.86 17.42
N ASN A 50 2.83 -6.64 18.47
CA ASN A 50 3.32 -6.27 19.79
C ASN A 50 3.61 -7.46 20.70
N MET A 51 3.40 -8.70 20.24
CA MET A 51 3.72 -9.89 21.02
C MET A 51 5.24 -10.09 21.07
N THR A 52 5.77 -10.32 22.27
CA THR A 52 7.20 -10.54 22.50
C THR A 52 7.48 -11.95 23.00
N ASN A 53 8.64 -12.48 22.65
CA ASN A 53 9.14 -13.74 23.17
C ASN A 53 9.44 -13.61 24.68
N PRO A 54 9.06 -14.59 25.52
CA PRO A 54 9.29 -14.51 26.96
C PRO A 54 10.77 -14.48 27.38
N GLY A 55 11.67 -15.06 26.57
CA GLY A 55 13.07 -15.23 26.93
C GLY A 55 13.94 -14.01 26.65
N ASP A 56 13.76 -13.36 25.50
CA ASP A 56 14.62 -12.29 25.00
C ASP A 56 13.91 -10.93 24.82
N GLY A 57 12.58 -10.90 24.95
CA GLY A 57 11.77 -9.70 24.75
C GLY A 57 11.67 -9.22 23.29
N HIS A 58 12.27 -9.93 22.33
CA HIS A 58 12.14 -9.60 20.92
C HIS A 58 10.73 -9.90 20.41
N GLN A 59 10.31 -9.17 19.38
CA GLN A 59 9.00 -9.39 18.76
C GLN A 59 8.92 -10.81 18.19
N THR A 60 7.90 -11.57 18.60
CA THR A 60 7.70 -12.95 18.11
C THR A 60 7.40 -13.00 16.62
N VAL A 61 6.84 -11.93 16.06
CA VAL A 61 6.53 -11.82 14.63
C VAL A 61 7.74 -11.53 13.75
N HIS A 62 8.93 -11.24 14.29
CA HIS A 62 10.04 -10.67 13.53
C HIS A 62 10.31 -11.37 12.18
N TYR A 63 10.41 -12.70 12.19
CA TYR A 63 10.68 -13.52 11.00
C TYR A 63 9.45 -13.77 10.10
N PHE A 64 8.30 -13.18 10.44
CA PHE A 64 7.02 -13.34 9.77
C PHE A 64 6.47 -12.01 9.25
N LEU A 65 7.21 -10.91 9.38
CA LEU A 65 6.81 -9.56 8.95
C LEU A 65 6.94 -9.33 7.44
N HIS A 66 7.88 -10.03 6.81
CA HIS A 66 8.21 -9.86 5.41
C HIS A 66 8.23 -11.21 4.70
N PRO A 67 8.11 -11.23 3.36
CA PRO A 67 8.26 -12.46 2.58
C PRO A 67 9.56 -13.17 2.95
N VAL A 68 9.55 -14.51 2.97
CA VAL A 68 10.73 -15.29 3.40
C VAL A 68 11.99 -14.88 2.62
N SER A 69 11.87 -14.54 1.34
CA SER A 69 12.99 -14.12 0.51
C SER A 69 13.72 -12.88 1.04
N PHE A 70 13.02 -11.99 1.76
CA PHE A 70 13.63 -10.82 2.40
C PHE A 70 14.74 -11.22 3.37
N PHE A 71 14.56 -12.32 4.12
CA PHE A 71 15.53 -12.83 5.08
C PHE A 71 16.65 -13.67 4.44
N PHE A 72 16.56 -13.94 3.13
CA PHE A 72 17.48 -14.77 2.36
C PHE A 72 18.04 -14.01 1.15
N GLY A 73 18.27 -12.69 1.29
CA GLY A 73 18.96 -11.89 0.27
C GLY A 73 18.17 -11.68 -1.03
N GLY A 74 16.85 -11.87 -1.00
CA GLY A 74 15.97 -11.76 -2.17
C GLY A 74 15.63 -13.10 -2.83
N GLU A 75 16.24 -14.21 -2.41
CA GLU A 75 15.99 -15.54 -2.95
C GLU A 75 15.21 -16.41 -1.97
N LEU A 76 14.51 -17.43 -2.47
CA LEU A 76 13.83 -18.39 -1.60
C LEU A 76 14.83 -19.43 -1.07
N PRO A 77 14.66 -19.90 0.18
CA PRO A 77 15.46 -21.00 0.71
C PRO A 77 15.34 -22.29 -0.12
N ASP A 78 16.35 -23.15 -0.04
CA ASP A 78 16.36 -24.46 -0.72
C ASP A 78 15.11 -25.29 -0.39
N ASP A 79 14.52 -25.90 -1.42
CA ASP A 79 13.29 -26.71 -1.35
C ASP A 79 12.05 -25.97 -0.80
N TYR A 80 12.09 -24.65 -0.63
CA TYR A 80 10.97 -23.91 -0.05
C TYR A 80 9.69 -24.07 -0.86
N THR A 81 9.75 -23.92 -2.19
CA THR A 81 8.59 -24.06 -3.10
C THR A 81 8.08 -25.51 -3.20
N ALA A 82 8.92 -26.50 -2.86
CA ALA A 82 8.50 -27.89 -2.79
C ALA A 82 7.55 -28.10 -1.59
N LYS A 83 7.84 -27.46 -0.46
CA LYS A 83 7.09 -27.58 0.81
C LYS A 83 5.98 -26.54 1.00
N VAL A 84 6.20 -25.32 0.55
CA VAL A 84 5.29 -24.18 0.69
C VAL A 84 4.75 -23.78 -0.68
N LYS A 85 3.43 -23.86 -0.86
CA LYS A 85 2.76 -23.57 -2.13
C LYS A 85 2.36 -22.11 -2.28
N THR A 86 1.95 -21.50 -1.18
CA THR A 86 1.47 -20.12 -1.17
C THR A 86 2.21 -19.38 -0.07
N PRO A 87 3.35 -18.73 -0.36
CA PRO A 87 4.05 -17.91 0.62
C PRO A 87 3.14 -16.81 1.18
N MET A 88 3.27 -16.52 2.47
CA MET A 88 2.48 -15.49 3.15
C MET A 88 3.26 -14.93 4.35
N ASP A 89 3.05 -13.65 4.64
CA ASP A 89 3.66 -12.90 5.74
C ASP A 89 2.71 -11.81 6.25
N PHE A 90 2.95 -11.30 7.46
CA PHE A 90 2.08 -10.31 8.09
C PHE A 90 2.14 -8.93 7.41
N GLY A 91 3.24 -8.59 6.73
CA GLY A 91 3.31 -7.39 5.90
C GLY A 91 2.32 -7.47 4.75
N THR A 92 2.35 -8.57 4.00
CA THR A 92 1.41 -8.86 2.91
C THR A 92 -0.05 -8.91 3.40
N VAL A 93 -0.32 -9.58 4.52
CA VAL A 93 -1.67 -9.59 5.13
C VAL A 93 -2.14 -8.19 5.49
N THR A 94 -1.25 -7.38 6.08
CA THR A 94 -1.56 -6.01 6.47
C THR A 94 -1.88 -5.16 5.24
N SER A 95 -1.03 -5.20 4.20
CA SER A 95 -1.29 -4.49 2.94
C SER A 95 -2.61 -4.90 2.30
N ARG A 96 -2.86 -6.21 2.15
CA ARG A 96 -4.13 -6.75 1.62
C ARG A 96 -5.35 -6.33 2.41
N LEU A 97 -5.21 -6.25 3.74
CA LEU A 97 -6.26 -5.68 4.58
C LEU A 97 -6.49 -4.25 4.14
N PHE A 98 -5.51 -3.35 4.26
CA PHE A 98 -5.61 -1.91 3.93
C PHE A 98 -6.11 -1.62 2.51
N GLU A 99 -5.65 -2.37 1.52
CA GLU A 99 -6.07 -2.29 0.12
C GLU A 99 -7.52 -2.80 -0.09
N GLY A 100 -8.12 -3.42 0.93
CA GLY A 100 -9.49 -3.92 0.89
C GLY A 100 -9.69 -5.16 0.03
N THR A 101 -8.63 -5.95 -0.20
CA THR A 101 -8.68 -7.10 -1.12
C THR A 101 -9.44 -8.28 -0.51
N TYR A 102 -9.48 -8.40 0.81
CA TYR A 102 -10.22 -9.47 1.50
C TYR A 102 -11.73 -9.33 1.29
N GLN A 103 -12.35 -10.40 0.77
CA GLN A 103 -13.80 -10.46 0.54
C GLN A 103 -14.58 -11.02 1.73
N SER A 104 -13.89 -11.65 2.69
CA SER A 104 -14.52 -12.23 3.88
C SER A 104 -13.55 -12.30 5.06
N VAL A 105 -14.10 -12.36 6.27
CA VAL A 105 -13.34 -12.65 7.50
C VAL A 105 -12.60 -13.99 7.37
N GLY A 106 -13.22 -14.97 6.71
CA GLY A 106 -12.60 -16.27 6.45
C GLY A 106 -11.33 -16.16 5.63
N ALA A 107 -11.31 -15.33 4.58
CA ALA A 107 -10.11 -15.12 3.75
C ALA A 107 -8.97 -14.47 4.55
N PHE A 108 -9.28 -13.44 5.34
CA PHE A 108 -8.31 -12.80 6.23
C PHE A 108 -7.71 -13.79 7.25
N VAL A 109 -8.57 -14.56 7.94
CA VAL A 109 -8.13 -15.56 8.92
C VAL A 109 -7.32 -16.68 8.27
N SER A 110 -7.69 -17.10 7.06
CA SER A 110 -6.97 -18.13 6.32
C SER A 110 -5.54 -17.69 6.00
N ASP A 111 -5.34 -16.48 5.48
CA ASP A 111 -4.01 -15.96 5.17
C ASP A 111 -3.15 -15.83 6.45
N CYS A 112 -3.71 -15.37 7.56
CA CYS A 112 -2.97 -15.32 8.83
C CYS A 112 -2.52 -16.70 9.32
N ARG A 113 -3.38 -17.72 9.23
CA ARG A 113 -3.03 -19.10 9.62
C ARG A 113 -1.97 -19.70 8.70
N LEU A 114 -2.07 -19.39 7.41
CA LEU A 114 -1.14 -19.86 6.38
C LEU A 114 0.31 -19.49 6.70
N ILE A 115 0.56 -18.34 7.32
CA ILE A 115 1.90 -17.92 7.78
C ILE A 115 2.52 -18.97 8.70
N VAL A 116 1.78 -19.44 9.71
CA VAL A 116 2.26 -20.45 10.65
C VAL A 116 2.31 -21.84 10.01
N GLU A 117 1.31 -22.19 9.20
CA GLU A 117 1.27 -23.48 8.50
C GLU A 117 2.45 -23.64 7.54
N ASN A 118 2.81 -22.58 6.81
CA ASN A 118 3.99 -22.56 5.93
C ASN A 118 5.28 -22.74 6.72
N CYS A 119 5.42 -22.04 7.87
CA CYS A 119 6.57 -22.18 8.74
C CYS A 119 6.74 -23.62 9.24
N ARG A 120 5.66 -24.23 9.76
CA ARG A 120 5.66 -25.62 10.22
C ARG A 120 5.94 -26.61 9.09
N SER A 121 5.39 -26.37 7.90
CA SER A 121 5.60 -27.24 6.73
C SER A 121 7.07 -27.23 6.28
N TYR A 122 7.73 -26.07 6.35
CA TYR A 122 9.11 -25.94 5.91
C TYR A 122 10.13 -26.36 6.99
N TYR A 123 9.94 -25.91 8.23
CA TYR A 123 10.88 -26.08 9.35
C TYR A 123 10.54 -27.23 10.31
N GLY A 124 9.33 -27.79 10.28
CA GLY A 124 8.87 -28.78 11.26
C GLY A 124 9.77 -30.02 11.37
N ASP A 125 10.14 -30.61 10.23
CA ASP A 125 11.05 -31.77 10.22
C ASP A 125 12.48 -31.36 10.61
N LYS A 126 12.91 -30.16 10.21
CA LYS A 126 14.26 -29.62 10.46
C LYS A 126 14.51 -29.33 11.94
N ALA A 127 13.45 -28.94 12.67
CA ALA A 127 13.50 -28.64 14.09
C ALA A 127 13.85 -29.85 14.98
N ASN A 128 13.71 -31.08 14.47
CA ASN A 128 14.04 -32.31 15.19
C ASN A 128 15.45 -32.85 14.89
N GLY A 129 16.21 -32.15 14.05
CA GLY A 129 17.59 -32.53 13.73
C GLY A 129 18.60 -32.11 14.79
N ASP A 130 19.88 -32.39 14.52
CA ASP A 130 21.00 -31.97 15.35
C ASP A 130 21.78 -30.82 14.67
N GLY A 131 22.26 -29.85 15.46
CA GLY A 131 23.09 -28.74 14.99
C GLY A 131 22.45 -27.35 15.11
N GLU A 132 23.17 -26.34 14.60
CA GLU A 132 22.75 -24.93 14.68
C GLU A 132 21.50 -24.66 13.82
N ASP A 133 21.45 -25.22 12.60
CA ASP A 133 20.29 -25.08 11.70
C ASP A 133 19.00 -25.65 12.31
N ALA A 134 19.10 -26.76 13.04
CA ALA A 134 17.98 -27.37 13.74
C ALA A 134 17.51 -26.51 14.92
N SER A 135 18.45 -25.87 15.64
CA SER A 135 18.15 -24.96 16.75
C SER A 135 17.42 -23.70 16.27
N SER A 136 17.85 -23.12 15.14
CA SER A 136 17.15 -22.01 14.49
C SER A 136 15.75 -22.42 13.99
N ALA A 137 15.64 -23.58 13.34
CA ALA A 137 14.35 -24.12 12.90
C ALA A 137 13.39 -24.35 14.08
N ALA A 138 13.88 -24.89 15.20
CA ALA A 138 13.10 -25.07 16.42
C ALA A 138 12.60 -23.73 16.98
N SER A 139 13.45 -22.69 16.99
CA SER A 139 13.06 -21.34 17.41
C SER A 139 11.94 -20.78 16.52
N PHE A 140 12.03 -20.93 15.20
CA PHE A 140 10.98 -20.46 14.29
C PHE A 140 9.65 -21.20 14.50
N VAL A 141 9.69 -22.51 14.70
CA VAL A 141 8.50 -23.34 14.96
C VAL A 141 7.87 -22.98 16.30
N GLU A 142 8.67 -22.73 17.34
CA GLU A 142 8.20 -22.29 18.66
C GLU A 142 7.52 -20.92 18.59
N GLN A 143 8.14 -19.95 17.91
CA GLN A 143 7.56 -18.62 17.67
C GLN A 143 6.25 -18.72 16.89
N ALA A 144 6.20 -19.55 15.85
CA ALA A 144 4.99 -19.83 15.08
C ALA A 144 3.90 -20.48 15.95
N GLY A 145 4.28 -21.33 16.91
CA GLY A 145 3.38 -21.89 17.92
C GLY A 145 2.70 -20.82 18.78
N ARG A 146 3.48 -19.89 19.34
CA ARG A 146 2.93 -18.76 20.11
C ARG A 146 1.96 -17.92 19.30
N LEU A 147 2.31 -17.62 18.05
CA LEU A 147 1.45 -16.87 17.12
C LEU A 147 0.15 -17.62 16.86
N HIS A 148 0.23 -18.93 16.59
CA HIS A 148 -0.94 -19.77 16.39
C HIS A 148 -1.90 -19.73 17.57
N ASP A 149 -1.40 -19.79 18.81
CA ASP A 149 -2.26 -19.83 19.99
C ASP A 149 -2.97 -18.50 20.23
N LEU A 150 -2.25 -17.38 20.05
CA LEU A 150 -2.86 -16.04 20.08
C LEU A 150 -3.90 -15.89 18.96
N MET A 151 -3.58 -16.33 17.73
CA MET A 151 -4.51 -16.30 16.60
C MET A 151 -5.74 -17.17 16.86
N ALA A 152 -5.59 -18.37 17.40
CA ALA A 152 -6.71 -19.26 17.72
C ALA A 152 -7.72 -18.58 18.66
N GLN A 153 -7.22 -17.87 19.68
CA GLN A 153 -8.07 -17.12 20.61
C GLN A 153 -8.73 -15.91 19.93
N GLN A 154 -7.92 -15.03 19.33
CA GLN A 154 -8.39 -13.73 18.84
C GLN A 154 -9.21 -13.85 17.55
N MET A 155 -8.76 -14.66 16.60
CA MET A 155 -9.50 -14.90 15.35
C MET A 155 -10.71 -15.79 15.57
N GLY A 156 -10.65 -16.72 16.53
CA GLY A 156 -11.84 -17.45 16.97
C GLY A 156 -12.93 -16.54 17.52
N ALA A 157 -12.57 -15.43 18.18
CA ALA A 157 -13.53 -14.40 18.57
C ALA A 157 -14.07 -13.61 17.37
N LEU A 158 -13.20 -13.24 16.41
CA LEU A 158 -13.61 -12.53 15.20
C LEU A 158 -14.59 -13.34 14.34
N VAL A 159 -14.33 -14.63 14.14
CA VAL A 159 -15.23 -15.52 13.38
C VAL A 159 -16.59 -15.65 14.05
N ARG A 160 -16.63 -15.79 15.39
CA ARG A 160 -17.88 -15.80 16.15
C ARG A 160 -18.63 -14.47 16.04
N TYR A 161 -17.91 -13.35 16.05
CA TYR A 161 -18.50 -12.04 15.83
C TYR A 161 -19.11 -11.94 14.42
N ASP A 162 -18.38 -12.33 13.37
CA ASP A 162 -18.84 -12.29 11.98
C ASP A 162 -20.15 -13.06 11.74
N GLN A 163 -20.35 -14.16 12.47
CA GLN A 163 -21.55 -15.00 12.45
C GLN A 163 -22.67 -14.50 13.37
N SER A 164 -22.43 -13.45 14.16
CA SER A 164 -23.39 -12.94 15.14
C SER A 164 -24.43 -11.99 14.51
N ALA A 165 -25.58 -11.86 15.19
CA ALA A 165 -26.59 -10.86 14.84
C ALA A 165 -26.03 -9.42 14.88
N ALA A 166 -25.08 -9.13 15.77
CA ALA A 166 -24.44 -7.83 15.86
C ALA A 166 -23.61 -7.50 14.60
N ALA A 167 -22.88 -8.46 14.05
CA ALA A 167 -22.19 -8.26 12.78
C ALA A 167 -23.16 -8.14 11.60
N ALA A 168 -24.25 -8.92 11.59
CA ALA A 168 -25.29 -8.78 10.57
C ALA A 168 -25.87 -7.35 10.55
N GLN A 169 -26.12 -6.78 11.74
CA GLN A 169 -26.54 -5.38 11.87
C GLN A 169 -25.45 -4.39 11.44
N ALA A 170 -24.19 -4.63 11.79
CA ALA A 170 -23.08 -3.76 11.43
C ALA A 170 -22.80 -3.73 9.92
N LYS A 171 -22.98 -4.85 9.21
CA LYS A 171 -22.81 -4.97 7.75
C LYS A 171 -23.80 -4.11 6.95
N VAL A 172 -24.99 -3.87 7.49
CA VAL A 172 -26.04 -3.05 6.87
C VAL A 172 -26.13 -1.64 7.45
N ALA A 173 -25.32 -1.33 8.46
CA ALA A 173 -25.33 -0.02 9.08
C ALA A 173 -24.82 1.04 8.09
N PRO A 174 -25.44 2.23 8.04
CA PRO A 174 -24.97 3.31 7.19
C PRO A 174 -23.58 3.74 7.67
N VAL A 175 -22.59 3.57 6.80
CA VAL A 175 -21.24 4.07 7.04
C VAL A 175 -21.19 5.53 6.60
N ALA A 176 -20.78 6.42 7.51
CA ALA A 176 -20.49 7.80 7.15
C ALA A 176 -19.37 7.79 6.10
N PRO A 177 -19.54 8.43 4.94
CA PRO A 177 -18.49 8.47 3.93
C PRO A 177 -17.23 9.07 4.55
N ILE A 178 -16.14 8.31 4.48
CA ILE A 178 -14.82 8.83 4.86
C ILE A 178 -14.51 9.92 3.84
N ARG A 179 -14.58 11.17 4.29
CA ARG A 179 -14.19 12.31 3.47
C ARG A 179 -12.70 12.49 3.64
N ILE A 180 -11.92 12.05 2.65
CA ILE A 180 -10.54 12.51 2.52
C ILE A 180 -10.66 14.00 2.20
N ALA A 181 -10.34 14.84 3.19
CA ALA A 181 -10.32 16.27 2.98
C ALA A 181 -9.26 16.57 1.92
N ARG A 182 -9.69 17.26 0.85
CA ARG A 182 -8.77 17.77 -0.17
C ARG A 182 -7.59 18.47 0.53
N PRO A 183 -6.33 18.15 0.19
CA PRO A 183 -5.18 18.88 0.71
C PRO A 183 -5.39 20.38 0.51
N THR A 184 -5.13 21.18 1.53
CA THR A 184 -5.33 22.62 1.41
C THR A 184 -4.29 23.21 0.44
N VAL A 185 -4.64 24.31 -0.21
CA VAL A 185 -3.69 25.10 -1.02
C VAL A 185 -2.42 25.40 -0.23
N ALA A 186 -2.56 25.75 1.05
CA ALA A 186 -1.43 26.01 1.94
C ALA A 186 -0.56 24.77 2.19
N PHE A 187 -1.17 23.59 2.36
CA PHE A 187 -0.44 22.35 2.52
C PHE A 187 0.40 22.01 1.28
N MET A 188 -0.22 22.04 0.09
CA MET A 188 0.52 21.77 -1.16
C MET A 188 1.61 22.81 -1.41
N ALA A 189 1.33 24.09 -1.15
CA ALA A 189 2.34 25.15 -1.28
C ALA A 189 3.53 24.98 -0.32
N ASN A 190 3.28 24.50 0.91
CA ASN A 190 4.35 24.18 1.85
C ASN A 190 5.22 23.02 1.35
N MET A 191 4.64 21.97 0.77
CA MET A 191 5.41 20.87 0.17
C MET A 191 6.33 21.34 -0.95
N VAL A 192 5.82 22.19 -1.86
CA VAL A 192 6.65 22.77 -2.93
C VAL A 192 7.75 23.67 -2.34
N THR A 193 7.45 24.39 -1.26
CA THR A 193 8.44 25.22 -0.55
C THR A 193 9.55 24.37 0.08
N GLU A 194 9.21 23.26 0.72
CA GLU A 194 10.17 22.30 1.27
C GLU A 194 11.02 21.67 0.16
N LEU A 195 10.41 21.31 -0.96
CA LEU A 195 11.12 20.79 -2.13
C LEU A 195 12.13 21.81 -2.66
N ARG A 196 11.76 23.09 -2.76
CA ARG A 196 12.66 24.18 -3.18
C ARG A 196 13.83 24.42 -2.21
N ALA A 197 13.64 24.13 -0.93
CA ALA A 197 14.68 24.25 0.09
C ALA A 197 15.75 23.13 -0.01
N THR A 198 15.49 22.06 -0.77
CA THR A 198 16.47 21.00 -0.99
C THR A 198 17.71 21.52 -1.72
N LYS A 199 18.88 21.07 -1.26
CA LYS A 199 20.17 21.43 -1.82
C LYS A 199 20.91 20.18 -2.25
N TYR A 200 21.67 20.30 -3.32
CA TYR A 200 22.57 19.27 -3.81
C TYR A 200 24.00 19.82 -3.79
N THR A 201 24.95 18.99 -3.34
CA THR A 201 26.37 19.29 -3.41
C THR A 201 26.99 18.47 -4.52
N ASP A 202 27.52 19.15 -5.53
CA ASP A 202 28.17 18.47 -6.64
C ASP A 202 29.43 17.74 -6.18
N LYS A 203 29.58 16.50 -6.66
CA LYS A 203 30.66 15.61 -6.21
C LYS A 203 32.04 16.14 -6.61
N TYR A 204 32.15 16.83 -7.75
CA TYR A 204 33.41 17.23 -8.37
C TYR A 204 33.79 18.66 -8.01
N THR A 205 32.86 19.60 -8.17
CA THR A 205 33.05 21.03 -7.92
C THR A 205 32.86 21.40 -6.45
N LYS A 206 32.26 20.51 -5.64
CA LYS A 206 31.93 20.75 -4.22
C LYS A 206 31.01 21.95 -3.98
N LEU A 207 30.38 22.45 -5.03
CA LEU A 207 29.43 23.55 -4.95
C LEU A 207 28.09 23.02 -4.44
N THR A 208 27.50 23.71 -3.48
CA THR A 208 26.16 23.42 -2.98
C THR A 208 25.16 24.41 -3.56
N GLU A 209 24.18 23.91 -4.32
CA GLU A 209 23.15 24.71 -4.98
C GLU A 209 21.76 24.17 -4.68
N SER A 210 20.71 24.94 -5.01
CA SER A 210 19.33 24.45 -4.92
C SER A 210 19.10 23.34 -5.93
N ALA A 211 18.62 22.19 -5.46
CA ALA A 211 18.34 21.05 -6.33
C ALA A 211 17.09 21.29 -7.22
N ALA A 212 16.21 22.20 -6.80
CA ALA A 212 14.97 22.52 -7.51
C ALA A 212 15.16 23.51 -8.66
N LEU A 213 16.27 24.26 -8.69
CA LEU A 213 16.48 25.35 -9.63
C LEU A 213 16.30 24.98 -11.12
N PRO A 214 16.78 23.82 -11.61
CA PRO A 214 16.57 23.41 -13.00
C PRO A 214 15.10 23.13 -13.38
N PHE A 215 14.24 22.92 -12.39
CA PHE A 215 12.83 22.56 -12.55
C PHE A 215 11.88 23.73 -12.25
N GLU A 216 12.42 24.91 -11.95
CA GLU A 216 11.63 26.05 -11.50
C GLU A 216 10.72 26.61 -12.62
N LYS A 217 11.20 26.55 -13.88
CA LYS A 217 10.53 27.12 -15.05
C LYS A 217 10.36 26.09 -16.17
N PRO A 218 9.40 26.29 -17.08
CA PRO A 218 9.25 25.43 -18.25
C PRO A 218 10.54 25.36 -19.08
N VAL A 219 10.81 24.19 -19.64
CA VAL A 219 11.95 24.01 -20.55
C VAL A 219 11.77 24.90 -21.77
N ASN A 220 12.82 25.65 -22.10
CA ASN A 220 12.80 26.54 -23.26
C ASN A 220 13.03 25.76 -24.55
N LEU A 221 11.94 25.50 -25.28
CA LEU A 221 11.95 24.74 -26.54
C LEU A 221 12.74 25.41 -27.67
N ALA A 222 13.05 26.70 -27.59
CA ALA A 222 13.94 27.35 -28.57
C ALA A 222 15.39 26.87 -28.43
N PHE A 223 15.80 26.47 -27.22
CA PHE A 223 17.12 25.88 -26.96
C PHE A 223 17.08 24.35 -27.01
N PHE A 224 15.96 23.74 -26.62
CA PHE A 224 15.77 22.28 -26.57
C PHE A 224 14.61 21.85 -27.49
N GLY A 225 14.83 21.96 -28.80
CA GLY A 225 13.77 21.74 -29.80
C GLY A 225 13.28 20.29 -29.91
N ASP A 226 14.03 19.32 -29.40
CA ASP A 226 13.69 17.90 -29.36
C ASP A 226 13.02 17.48 -28.04
N TYR A 227 12.89 18.38 -27.06
CA TYR A 227 12.38 18.05 -25.73
C TYR A 227 10.99 17.37 -25.74
N LEU A 228 10.08 17.86 -26.59
CA LEU A 228 8.73 17.29 -26.73
C LEU A 228 8.69 15.94 -27.45
N GLN A 229 9.80 15.44 -27.97
CA GLN A 229 9.89 14.07 -28.50
C GLN A 229 10.04 13.04 -27.37
N PHE A 230 10.47 13.48 -26.19
CA PHE A 230 10.75 12.61 -25.04
C PHE A 230 9.84 12.89 -23.84
N VAL A 231 9.20 14.06 -23.79
CA VAL A 231 8.34 14.48 -22.69
C VAL A 231 6.97 14.90 -23.24
N ASP A 232 5.99 14.01 -23.07
CA ASP A 232 4.62 14.21 -23.58
C ASP A 232 3.87 15.32 -22.84
N THR A 233 4.05 15.40 -21.51
CA THR A 233 3.36 16.35 -20.63
C THR A 233 4.38 17.15 -19.81
N PRO A 234 4.94 18.24 -20.35
CA PRO A 234 5.94 19.04 -19.64
C PRO A 234 5.35 19.65 -18.37
N MET A 235 6.16 19.66 -17.30
CA MET A 235 5.80 20.20 -15.99
C MET A 235 7.01 20.89 -15.34
N ASP A 236 6.74 21.90 -14.53
CA ASP A 236 7.72 22.72 -13.82
C ASP A 236 7.07 23.33 -12.55
N LEU A 237 7.87 23.77 -11.59
CA LEU A 237 7.39 24.22 -10.27
C LEU A 237 6.54 25.50 -10.36
N GLU A 238 6.82 26.40 -11.31
CA GLU A 238 5.97 27.58 -11.57
C GLU A 238 4.58 27.15 -12.11
N THR A 239 4.53 26.14 -12.97
CA THR A 239 3.26 25.54 -13.43
C THR A 239 2.52 24.83 -12.29
N VAL A 240 3.23 24.12 -11.41
CA VAL A 240 2.65 23.48 -10.22
C VAL A 240 2.05 24.53 -9.28
N ASP A 241 2.75 25.64 -9.00
CA ASP A 241 2.22 26.74 -8.18
C ASP A 241 0.91 27.30 -8.76
N ARG A 242 0.86 27.53 -10.08
CA ARG A 242 -0.35 27.99 -10.76
C ARG A 242 -1.49 26.97 -10.64
N LYS A 243 -1.18 25.69 -10.77
CA LYS A 243 -2.16 24.60 -10.60
C LYS A 243 -2.68 24.52 -9.16
N ILE A 244 -1.81 24.64 -8.15
CA ILE A 244 -2.20 24.73 -6.73
C ILE A 244 -3.13 25.93 -6.51
N ALA A 245 -2.74 27.12 -6.97
CA ALA A 245 -3.51 28.36 -6.76
C ALA A 245 -4.89 28.33 -7.43
N SER A 246 -5.00 27.69 -8.60
CA SER A 246 -6.27 27.52 -9.31
C SER A 246 -7.17 26.43 -8.73
N GLY A 247 -6.67 25.65 -7.76
CA GLY A 247 -7.37 24.47 -7.27
C GLY A 247 -7.51 23.40 -8.36
N PHE A 248 -6.47 23.14 -9.13
CA PHE A 248 -6.42 22.09 -10.14
C PHE A 248 -6.40 20.67 -9.52
N TYR A 249 -5.65 20.47 -8.43
CA TYR A 249 -5.43 19.16 -7.80
C TYR A 249 -6.57 18.78 -6.84
N ALA A 250 -7.51 17.93 -7.27
CA ALA A 250 -8.71 17.59 -6.51
C ALA A 250 -8.44 16.47 -5.49
N THR A 251 -7.60 15.50 -5.84
CA THR A 251 -7.15 14.41 -4.97
C THR A 251 -5.64 14.45 -4.75
N PRO A 252 -5.11 13.76 -3.73
CA PRO A 252 -3.66 13.58 -3.57
C PRO A 252 -2.99 12.98 -4.81
N GLU A 253 -3.67 12.04 -5.49
CA GLU A 253 -3.18 11.38 -6.71
C GLU A 253 -3.07 12.34 -7.90
N ASP A 254 -3.83 13.44 -7.93
CA ASP A 254 -3.66 14.46 -8.96
C ASP A 254 -2.33 15.24 -8.79
N PHE A 255 -1.82 15.32 -7.55
CA PHE A 255 -0.66 16.11 -7.15
C PHE A 255 0.66 15.32 -7.15
N GLU A 256 0.60 14.01 -6.89
CA GLU A 256 1.73 13.07 -6.92
C GLU A 256 2.33 12.94 -8.34
#